data_AF-A0ABD3N9N6-F1
#
_entry.id   AF-A0ABD3N9N6-F1
#
_cell.length_a   1.000
_cell.length_b   1.000
_cell.length_c   1.000
_cell.angle_alpha   90.00
_cell.angle_beta   90.00
_cell.angle_gamma   90.00
#
_symmetry.space_group_name_H-M   'P 1'
#
loop_
_entity.id
_entity.type
_entity.pdbx_description
1 polymer ?
#
loop_
_entity_poly.entity_id
_entity_poly.type
_entity_poly.pdbx_seq_one_letter_code
_entity_poly.pdbx_strand_id
1 'polypeptide(L)'
;MAMQTLLRRKGFSSVAAKPALIWKTCLIIASLFLFRAYMGAPFFTSLSNGAVPAFFDRPMVGSWGPYGSFVPEGPAVALPSVQITPEEDSKIERHIYGGKGDKAHLGGFTAFDEAGVSVSVWKHMVNHLGIKSVLDLGCGKGISTSWFVIHGLKYVVCAEGSHDAVTHSLLPKIKHIPDGTQSEIVEHDFSRGPWWPSRTVDVVWCVEFTEHVGRNYQPNYLSAWRKAALIFMTHSYWGGWHHVEVHADPWWITRMTAMGFVYSDLLTQEIRGKQGEDSTLIITNPRNESDQKSFNTGQHVMSMLVFINPHVASRPEHAHLFAEHGCFNGDLNNLVECGKEGTDGTPLPDSFKPLKMTKEMDDQWIELLQDHVIYPKG
;
A
#
# COMPACT_ATOMS: atom_id res chain seq x y z
N MET A 1 -41.68 -28.92 -46.79
CA MET A 1 -42.48 -29.49 -45.67
C MET A 1 -42.39 -28.47 -44.53
N ALA A 2 -43.46 -27.74 -44.22
CA ALA A 2 -44.65 -28.17 -43.46
C ALA A 2 -44.33 -28.19 -41.94
N MET A 3 -44.83 -27.20 -41.17
CA MET A 3 -46.03 -27.27 -40.30
C MET A 3 -45.73 -27.94 -38.93
N GLN A 4 -46.17 -27.49 -37.76
CA GLN A 4 -47.00 -26.34 -37.31
C GLN A 4 -46.53 -25.98 -35.86
N THR A 5 -46.51 -24.72 -35.37
CA THR A 5 -47.65 -23.93 -34.79
C THR A 5 -48.26 -24.61 -33.53
N LEU A 6 -48.51 -23.96 -32.37
CA LEU A 6 -49.58 -22.97 -32.17
C LEU A 6 -49.65 -22.33 -30.73
N LEU A 7 -49.31 -21.04 -30.57
CA LEU A 7 -49.93 -20.04 -29.64
C LEU A 7 -49.86 -20.29 -28.10
N ARG A 8 -50.27 -19.43 -27.13
CA ARG A 8 -50.79 -18.02 -26.94
C ARG A 8 -50.59 -17.64 -25.43
N ARG A 9 -50.78 -16.45 -24.84
CA ARG A 9 -51.21 -15.05 -25.17
C ARG A 9 -50.73 -14.11 -24.01
N LYS A 10 -50.88 -12.77 -24.17
CA LYS A 10 -50.58 -11.66 -23.21
C LYS A 10 -49.09 -11.27 -23.14
N GLY A 11 -48.65 -10.04 -23.43
CA GLY A 11 -49.31 -8.92 -24.12
C GLY A 11 -49.41 -7.63 -23.28
N PHE A 12 -48.57 -6.65 -23.60
CA PHE A 12 -48.73 -5.23 -23.27
C PHE A 12 -48.39 -4.38 -24.50
N SER A 13 -48.96 -3.17 -24.59
CA SER A 13 -49.00 -2.36 -25.82
C SER A 13 -47.85 -1.36 -25.94
N SER A 14 -47.39 -1.14 -27.17
CA SER A 14 -46.49 -0.03 -27.51
C SER A 14 -47.21 1.32 -27.54
N VAL A 15 -46.47 2.38 -27.20
CA VAL A 15 -46.73 3.74 -27.66
C VAL A 15 -45.41 4.26 -28.24
N ALA A 16 -45.46 4.81 -29.45
CA ALA A 16 -44.30 5.38 -30.13
C ALA A 16 -44.61 6.83 -30.53
N ALA A 17 -43.65 7.73 -30.30
CA ALA A 17 -43.68 9.10 -30.80
C ALA A 17 -42.40 9.35 -31.61
N LYS A 18 -42.53 10.05 -32.76
CA LYS A 18 -41.41 10.38 -33.66
C LYS A 18 -40.90 11.81 -33.40
N PRO A 19 -39.65 12.12 -33.76
CA PRO A 19 -39.07 13.45 -33.54
C PRO A 19 -39.64 14.50 -34.50
N ALA A 20 -39.54 15.77 -34.09
CA ALA A 20 -39.78 16.96 -34.91
C ALA A 20 -38.56 17.90 -34.83
N LEU A 21 -38.39 18.78 -35.82
CA LEU A 21 -37.15 19.51 -36.09
C LEU A 21 -37.46 20.93 -36.63
N ILE A 22 -36.51 21.86 -36.45
CA ILE A 22 -36.43 23.20 -37.08
C ILE A 22 -37.47 24.25 -36.60
N TRP A 23 -37.02 25.32 -35.94
CA TRP A 23 -36.98 26.69 -36.51
C TRP A 23 -36.08 27.63 -35.69
N LYS A 24 -35.76 28.82 -36.26
CA LYS A 24 -34.64 29.70 -35.86
C LYS A 24 -35.10 31.01 -35.20
N THR A 25 -34.11 31.84 -34.80
CA THR A 25 -34.12 33.26 -34.33
C THR A 25 -33.93 33.44 -32.80
N CYS A 26 -33.19 34.45 -32.29
CA CYS A 26 -32.35 35.49 -32.96
C CYS A 26 -31.18 36.02 -32.08
N LEU A 27 -30.24 36.74 -32.73
CA LEU A 27 -29.28 37.79 -32.28
C LEU A 27 -28.80 37.78 -30.80
N ILE A 28 -27.50 37.59 -30.51
CA ILE A 28 -26.40 38.59 -30.62
C ILE A 28 -26.64 39.88 -29.80
N ILE A 29 -25.95 39.99 -28.66
CA ILE A 29 -25.22 41.20 -28.23
C ILE A 29 -23.85 40.77 -27.72
N ALA A 30 -22.79 41.46 -28.13
CA ALA A 30 -21.43 41.31 -27.61
C ALA A 30 -20.77 42.70 -27.52
N SER A 31 -19.66 42.77 -26.78
CA SER A 31 -18.79 43.95 -26.58
C SER A 31 -19.42 45.17 -25.86
N LEU A 32 -18.88 45.49 -24.67
CA LEU A 32 -18.43 46.84 -24.30
C LEU A 32 -17.79 46.84 -22.91
N PHE A 33 -16.51 46.42 -22.83
CA PHE A 33 -15.55 46.92 -21.84
C PHE A 33 -14.13 46.68 -22.35
N LEU A 34 -13.49 47.76 -22.81
CA LEU A 34 -12.09 47.81 -23.25
C LEU A 34 -11.44 49.05 -22.65
N PHE A 35 -10.11 49.01 -22.54
CA PHE A 35 -9.23 50.14 -22.23
C PHE A 35 -9.45 50.90 -20.91
N ARG A 36 -8.64 50.54 -19.91
CA ARG A 36 -7.80 51.56 -19.24
C ARG A 36 -6.49 50.97 -18.69
N ALA A 37 -5.48 50.88 -19.56
CA ALA A 37 -4.09 50.89 -19.14
C ALA A 37 -3.54 52.31 -19.34
N TYR A 38 -2.86 52.90 -18.35
CA TYR A 38 -2.02 54.08 -18.53
C TYR A 38 -1.08 54.32 -17.33
N MET A 39 0.24 54.27 -17.57
CA MET A 39 1.36 54.68 -16.69
C MET A 39 1.47 54.00 -15.30
N GLY A 40 2.66 53.78 -14.72
CA GLY A 40 4.01 54.03 -15.23
C GLY A 40 4.88 54.82 -14.25
N ALA A 41 5.52 54.15 -13.30
CA ALA A 41 6.55 54.72 -12.42
C ALA A 41 7.50 53.61 -11.91
N PRO A 42 8.83 53.70 -12.13
CA PRO A 42 9.79 52.73 -11.61
C PRO A 42 10.30 53.14 -10.22
N PHE A 43 10.13 52.29 -9.20
CA PHE A 43 10.72 52.52 -7.88
C PHE A 43 12.10 51.87 -7.77
N PHE A 44 13.12 52.58 -8.26
CA PHE A 44 14.52 52.28 -7.92
C PHE A 44 14.83 52.83 -6.52
N THR A 45 14.82 51.96 -5.51
CA THR A 45 15.46 52.24 -4.22
C THR A 45 16.63 51.30 -4.01
N SER A 46 17.83 51.80 -4.24
CA SER A 46 19.04 51.15 -3.72
C SER A 46 18.96 51.13 -2.19
N LEU A 47 19.14 49.96 -1.60
CA LEU A 47 19.52 49.84 -0.19
C LEU A 47 20.85 49.09 -0.11
N SER A 48 21.73 49.66 0.70
CA SER A 48 23.15 49.33 0.79
C SER A 48 23.43 47.98 1.43
N ASN A 49 24.63 47.47 1.18
CA ASN A 49 25.26 46.35 1.92
C ASN A 49 25.06 46.51 3.44
N GLY A 50 24.11 45.76 4.00
CA GLY A 50 24.01 45.48 5.43
C GLY A 50 24.36 44.02 5.65
N ALA A 51 25.34 43.74 6.50
CA ALA A 51 25.74 42.36 6.79
C ALA A 51 24.58 41.63 7.50
N VAL A 52 24.00 40.63 6.84
CA VAL A 52 22.98 39.76 7.45
C VAL A 52 23.67 38.97 8.57
N PRO A 53 23.21 39.05 9.84
CA PRO A 53 23.80 38.26 10.91
C PRO A 53 23.63 36.76 10.63
N ALA A 54 24.72 36.00 10.74
CA ALA A 54 24.71 34.55 10.61
C ALA A 54 23.99 33.91 11.82
N PHE A 55 22.67 33.84 11.75
CA PHE A 55 21.78 33.38 12.83
C PHE A 55 20.80 32.27 12.42
N PHE A 56 20.98 31.69 11.23
CA PHE A 56 20.14 30.60 10.71
C PHE A 56 20.70 29.18 10.95
N ASP A 57 21.95 29.04 11.44
CA ASP A 57 22.62 27.74 11.66
C ASP A 57 22.23 27.03 12.98
N ARG A 58 20.97 27.19 13.42
CA ARG A 58 20.36 26.31 14.44
C ARG A 58 18.89 26.04 14.09
N PRO A 59 18.49 24.79 13.77
CA PRO A 59 17.08 24.46 13.67
C PRO A 59 16.43 24.65 15.04
N MET A 60 15.38 25.47 15.12
CA MET A 60 14.67 25.68 16.38
C MET A 60 13.88 24.43 16.75
N VAL A 61 14.28 23.79 17.86
CA VAL A 61 13.58 22.65 18.46
C VAL A 61 12.30 23.16 19.13
N GLY A 62 11.28 23.41 18.31
CA GLY A 62 10.07 24.16 18.68
C GLY A 62 8.80 23.33 18.60
N SER A 63 8.50 22.55 19.65
CA SER A 63 7.16 22.11 20.07
C SER A 63 6.23 21.41 19.05
N TRP A 64 6.75 20.87 17.95
CA TRP A 64 6.12 19.78 17.21
C TRP A 64 6.86 18.48 17.52
N GLY A 65 6.22 17.32 17.34
CA GLY A 65 6.90 16.03 17.50
C GLY A 65 8.15 15.98 16.61
N PRO A 66 9.29 15.42 17.06
CA PRO A 66 10.59 15.68 16.45
C PRO A 66 10.79 15.15 15.01
N TYR A 67 9.78 14.50 14.42
CA TYR A 67 9.77 13.99 13.05
C TYR A 67 8.77 14.80 12.21
N GLY A 68 9.28 15.71 11.39
CA GLY A 68 8.49 16.57 10.52
C GLY A 68 8.13 15.90 9.20
N SER A 69 8.25 16.65 8.09
CA SER A 69 8.15 16.12 6.72
C SER A 69 9.41 15.36 6.26
N PHE A 70 10.50 15.41 7.02
CA PHE A 70 11.79 14.87 6.61
C PHE A 70 11.89 13.34 6.74
N VAL A 71 12.81 12.74 5.99
CA VAL A 71 13.18 11.32 6.08
C VAL A 71 14.17 11.16 7.25
N PRO A 72 13.85 10.38 8.30
CA PRO A 72 14.73 10.29 9.47
C PRO A 72 16.03 9.55 9.17
N GLU A 73 17.11 9.97 9.81
CA GLU A 73 18.45 9.39 9.67
C GLU A 73 18.64 8.16 10.57
N GLY A 74 19.60 7.30 10.20
CA GLY A 74 19.93 6.07 10.93
C GLY A 74 18.74 5.10 11.10
N PRO A 75 18.90 4.06 11.93
CA PRO A 75 17.79 3.27 12.47
C PRO A 75 17.25 3.86 13.77
N ALA A 76 15.98 3.60 14.08
CA ALA A 76 15.46 3.78 15.43
C ALA A 76 15.75 2.57 16.32
N VAL A 77 15.68 2.76 17.64
CA VAL A 77 15.67 1.66 18.60
C VAL A 77 14.26 1.06 18.63
N ALA A 78 14.13 -0.24 18.36
CA ALA A 78 12.85 -0.94 18.48
C ALA A 78 12.40 -0.98 19.96
N LEU A 79 11.14 -0.63 20.19
CA LEU A 79 10.50 -0.72 21.50
C LEU A 79 9.47 -1.87 21.45
N PRO A 80 9.82 -3.10 21.89
CA PRO A 80 8.95 -4.28 21.79
C PRO A 80 7.63 -4.14 22.56
N SER A 81 6.81 -5.19 22.60
CA SER A 81 5.64 -5.24 23.49
C SER A 81 6.02 -4.95 24.96
N VAL A 82 5.01 -4.72 25.79
CA VAL A 82 5.14 -4.89 27.25
C VAL A 82 4.24 -6.04 27.65
N GLN A 83 4.84 -7.21 27.83
CA GLN A 83 4.11 -8.42 28.24
C GLN A 83 3.46 -8.25 29.61
N ILE A 84 2.37 -8.98 29.81
CA ILE A 84 1.50 -8.96 31.00
C ILE A 84 1.44 -10.36 31.65
N THR A 85 0.99 -10.43 32.90
CA THR A 85 0.91 -11.73 33.60
C THR A 85 -0.27 -12.58 33.09
N PRO A 86 -0.30 -13.91 33.30
CA PRO A 86 -1.45 -14.75 32.96
C PRO A 86 -2.76 -14.29 33.64
N GLU A 87 -2.66 -13.73 34.85
CA GLU A 87 -3.79 -13.15 35.60
C GLU A 87 -4.27 -11.83 34.99
N GLU A 88 -3.45 -11.14 34.19
CA GLU A 88 -3.85 -9.97 33.40
C GLU A 88 -4.41 -10.37 32.03
N ASP A 89 -3.75 -11.29 31.33
CA ASP A 89 -4.18 -11.78 30.01
C ASP A 89 -5.54 -12.49 30.06
N SER A 90 -5.81 -13.23 31.13
CA SER A 90 -7.12 -13.88 31.40
C SER A 90 -8.30 -12.91 31.58
N LYS A 91 -8.07 -11.59 31.60
CA LYS A 91 -9.10 -10.54 31.63
C LYS A 91 -9.39 -9.92 30.26
N ILE A 92 -8.77 -10.43 29.18
CA ILE A 92 -8.86 -9.87 27.82
C ILE A 92 -9.61 -10.85 26.91
N GLU A 93 -10.77 -10.44 26.40
CA GLU A 93 -11.64 -11.27 25.56
C GLU A 93 -11.17 -11.33 24.09
N ARG A 94 -10.09 -12.07 23.83
CA ARG A 94 -9.43 -12.13 22.50
C ARG A 94 -10.24 -12.85 21.41
N HIS A 95 -11.26 -13.63 21.75
CA HIS A 95 -12.07 -14.43 20.82
C HIS A 95 -11.25 -15.32 19.84
N ILE A 96 -11.10 -14.89 18.58
CA ILE A 96 -10.32 -15.58 17.52
C ILE A 96 -8.97 -14.90 17.23
N TYR A 97 -8.71 -13.77 17.87
CA TYR A 97 -7.53 -12.95 17.70
C TYR A 97 -6.40 -13.39 18.64
N GLY A 98 -5.17 -13.02 18.29
CA GLY A 98 -3.97 -13.32 19.08
C GLY A 98 -3.61 -12.23 20.10
N GLY A 99 -2.31 -12.13 20.35
CA GLY A 99 -1.71 -11.22 21.34
C GLY A 99 -1.61 -11.86 22.72
N LYS A 100 -1.56 -13.20 22.82
CA LYS A 100 -1.52 -13.90 24.10
C LYS A 100 -0.32 -13.46 24.94
N GLY A 101 -0.59 -12.82 26.09
CA GLY A 101 0.45 -12.24 26.95
C GLY A 101 0.92 -10.84 26.54
N ASP A 102 0.39 -10.27 25.46
CA ASP A 102 0.51 -8.85 25.11
C ASP A 102 -0.61 -8.03 25.76
N LYS A 103 -0.47 -6.69 25.80
CA LYS A 103 -1.53 -5.79 26.30
C LYS A 103 -2.78 -5.78 25.42
N ALA A 104 -3.91 -5.37 25.99
CA ALA A 104 -5.23 -5.28 25.35
C ALA A 104 -5.38 -4.26 24.20
N HIS A 105 -4.28 -3.63 23.76
CA HIS A 105 -4.23 -2.82 22.53
C HIS A 105 -3.45 -3.53 21.40
N LEU A 106 -2.90 -4.72 21.67
CA LEU A 106 -2.11 -5.53 20.75
C LEU A 106 -2.81 -6.87 20.52
N GLY A 107 -2.59 -7.42 19.33
CA GLY A 107 -3.14 -8.70 18.94
C GLY A 107 -4.29 -8.64 17.93
N GLY A 108 -4.42 -7.57 17.13
CA GLY A 108 -5.44 -7.45 16.06
C GLY A 108 -5.30 -8.43 14.88
N PHE A 109 -4.59 -9.54 15.05
CA PHE A 109 -4.29 -10.53 14.01
C PHE A 109 -4.91 -11.90 14.35
N THR A 110 -5.21 -12.70 13.32
CA THR A 110 -5.72 -14.08 13.47
C THR A 110 -4.61 -15.12 13.22
N ALA A 111 -4.94 -16.41 13.20
CA ALA A 111 -3.97 -17.45 12.81
C ALA A 111 -3.60 -17.39 11.30
N PHE A 112 -4.56 -17.00 10.47
CA PHE A 112 -4.44 -16.71 9.04
C PHE A 112 -5.60 -15.77 8.69
N ASP A 113 -5.33 -14.73 7.90
CA ASP A 113 -6.35 -13.84 7.37
C ASP A 113 -6.27 -13.84 5.84
N GLU A 114 -7.14 -14.63 5.23
CA GLU A 114 -7.34 -14.70 3.79
C GLU A 114 -7.60 -13.33 3.14
N ALA A 115 -8.30 -12.42 3.82
CA ALA A 115 -8.72 -11.14 3.25
C ALA A 115 -7.56 -10.13 3.16
N GLY A 116 -6.44 -10.36 3.86
CA GLY A 116 -5.19 -9.62 3.69
C GLY A 116 -4.28 -10.15 2.58
N VAL A 117 -4.55 -11.34 2.02
CA VAL A 117 -3.72 -11.97 0.98
C VAL A 117 -4.10 -11.46 -0.41
N SER A 118 -3.17 -10.86 -1.14
CA SER A 118 -3.43 -10.35 -2.50
C SER A 118 -2.21 -10.55 -3.42
N VAL A 119 -2.07 -11.77 -3.95
CA VAL A 119 -0.91 -12.19 -4.73
C VAL A 119 -0.86 -11.47 -6.09
N SER A 120 -2.00 -11.15 -6.70
CA SER A 120 -2.08 -10.34 -7.92
C SER A 120 -1.44 -8.95 -7.73
N VAL A 121 -1.72 -8.31 -6.59
CA VAL A 121 -1.19 -7.00 -6.21
C VAL A 121 0.30 -7.09 -5.92
N TRP A 122 0.75 -8.07 -5.14
CA TRP A 122 2.17 -8.25 -4.85
C TRP A 122 2.99 -8.52 -6.12
N LYS A 123 2.48 -9.36 -7.03
CA LYS A 123 3.10 -9.61 -8.34
C LYS A 123 3.11 -8.36 -9.22
N HIS A 124 2.04 -7.58 -9.23
CA HIS A 124 1.97 -6.33 -9.97
C HIS A 124 2.95 -5.28 -9.42
N MET A 125 3.08 -5.15 -8.10
CA MET A 125 4.08 -4.28 -7.45
C MET A 125 5.50 -4.65 -7.85
N VAL A 126 5.83 -5.95 -7.90
CA VAL A 126 7.17 -6.42 -8.34
C VAL A 126 7.39 -6.21 -9.84
N ASN A 127 6.40 -6.53 -10.69
CA ASN A 127 6.55 -6.49 -12.15
C ASN A 127 6.44 -5.09 -12.77
N HIS A 128 5.45 -4.29 -12.38
CA HIS A 128 5.16 -2.98 -13.00
C HIS A 128 5.79 -1.84 -12.21
N LEU A 129 5.59 -1.82 -10.89
CA LEU A 129 6.18 -0.78 -10.04
C LEU A 129 7.66 -1.05 -9.75
N GLY A 130 8.15 -2.26 -10.04
CA GLY A 130 9.58 -2.61 -10.04
C GLY A 130 10.19 -2.81 -8.65
N ILE A 131 9.38 -3.04 -7.61
CA ILE A 131 9.84 -2.95 -6.21
C ILE A 131 10.87 -4.03 -5.85
N LYS A 132 11.83 -3.68 -4.98
CA LYS A 132 12.96 -4.57 -4.59
C LYS A 132 13.20 -4.57 -3.08
N SER A 133 12.44 -3.78 -2.32
CA SER A 133 12.48 -3.68 -0.87
C SER A 133 11.15 -3.24 -0.29
N VAL A 134 10.74 -3.85 0.83
CA VAL A 134 9.44 -3.61 1.46
C VAL A 134 9.55 -3.58 2.98
N LEU A 135 8.74 -2.71 3.59
CA LEU A 135 8.50 -2.66 5.03
C LEU A 135 7.02 -2.97 5.30
N ASP A 136 6.77 -4.17 5.80
CA ASP A 136 5.47 -4.72 6.15
C ASP A 136 5.14 -4.34 7.60
N LEU A 137 4.16 -3.46 7.80
CA LEU A 137 3.81 -2.86 9.10
C LEU A 137 2.45 -3.36 9.59
N GLY A 138 2.43 -4.00 10.75
CA GLY A 138 1.30 -4.84 11.15
C GLY A 138 1.33 -6.21 10.47
N CYS A 139 2.53 -6.69 10.11
CA CYS A 139 2.75 -7.94 9.38
C CYS A 139 2.18 -9.19 10.09
N GLY A 140 1.84 -9.12 11.38
CA GLY A 140 1.32 -10.23 12.16
C GLY A 140 2.28 -11.41 12.13
N LYS A 141 1.82 -12.57 11.64
CA LYS A 141 2.67 -13.76 11.48
C LYS A 141 3.57 -13.73 10.22
N GLY A 142 3.60 -12.62 9.48
CA GLY A 142 4.45 -12.46 8.30
C GLY A 142 3.95 -13.20 7.06
N ILE A 143 2.63 -13.27 6.84
CA ILE A 143 2.03 -13.93 5.66
C ILE A 143 2.44 -13.21 4.37
N SER A 144 2.21 -11.90 4.31
CA SER A 144 2.67 -11.02 3.23
C SER A 144 4.21 -10.97 3.16
N THR A 145 4.86 -10.71 4.30
CA THR A 145 6.33 -10.69 4.43
C THR A 145 7.00 -11.93 3.82
N SER A 146 6.52 -13.14 4.16
CA SER A 146 7.11 -14.39 3.68
C SER A 146 6.97 -14.60 2.18
N TRP A 147 5.90 -14.07 1.55
CA TRP A 147 5.80 -14.04 0.09
C TRP A 147 6.93 -13.20 -0.50
N PHE A 148 7.13 -11.98 0.00
CA PHE A 148 8.20 -11.08 -0.46
C PHE A 148 9.61 -11.62 -0.25
N VAL A 149 9.86 -12.36 0.85
CA VAL A 149 11.14 -13.05 1.08
C VAL A 149 11.36 -14.16 0.05
N ILE A 150 10.38 -15.04 -0.16
CA ILE A 150 10.49 -16.16 -1.11
C ILE A 150 10.62 -15.67 -2.57
N HIS A 151 10.01 -14.53 -2.90
CA HIS A 151 10.09 -13.91 -4.23
C HIS A 151 11.32 -13.01 -4.43
N GLY A 152 12.28 -13.03 -3.49
CA GLY A 152 13.63 -12.50 -3.71
C GLY A 152 13.78 -10.99 -3.61
N LEU A 153 12.93 -10.30 -2.85
CA LEU A 153 13.13 -8.88 -2.57
C LEU A 153 14.39 -8.69 -1.73
N LYS A 154 15.25 -7.75 -2.12
CA LYS A 154 16.61 -7.57 -1.56
C LYS A 154 16.63 -7.17 -0.08
N TYR A 155 15.55 -6.56 0.41
CA TYR A 155 15.43 -6.14 1.81
C TYR A 155 13.95 -6.12 2.22
N VAL A 156 13.57 -7.02 3.11
CA VAL A 156 12.18 -7.26 3.53
C VAL A 156 12.09 -7.19 5.06
N VAL A 157 11.29 -6.26 5.58
CA VAL A 157 11.16 -6.06 7.02
C VAL A 157 9.73 -6.30 7.46
N CYS A 158 9.53 -7.11 8.48
CA CYS A 158 8.25 -7.25 9.20
C CYS A 158 8.37 -6.53 10.54
N ALA A 159 7.60 -5.46 10.75
CA ALA A 159 7.50 -4.80 12.04
C ALA A 159 6.09 -4.98 12.63
N GLU A 160 6.05 -5.55 13.84
CA GLU A 160 4.83 -6.02 14.50
C GLU A 160 4.87 -5.69 15.99
N GLY A 161 3.75 -5.24 16.55
CA GLY A 161 3.67 -4.84 17.96
C GLY A 161 3.45 -6.00 18.93
N SER A 162 2.81 -7.08 18.47
CA SER A 162 2.45 -8.26 19.24
C SER A 162 3.61 -9.27 19.34
N HIS A 163 4.03 -9.60 20.56
CA HIS A 163 5.01 -10.66 20.81
C HIS A 163 4.47 -12.04 20.40
N ASP A 164 3.17 -12.28 20.60
CA ASP A 164 2.52 -13.53 20.18
C ASP A 164 2.52 -13.69 18.65
N ALA A 165 2.45 -12.59 17.90
CA ALA A 165 2.59 -12.61 16.44
C ALA A 165 4.04 -12.88 16.00
N VAL A 166 4.99 -12.15 16.58
CA VAL A 166 6.44 -12.27 16.29
C VAL A 166 6.95 -13.68 16.59
N THR A 167 6.61 -14.25 17.76
CA THR A 167 7.04 -15.61 18.15
C THR A 167 6.41 -16.73 17.32
N HIS A 168 5.22 -16.51 16.75
CA HIS A 168 4.57 -17.47 15.86
C HIS A 168 4.80 -17.21 14.35
N SER A 169 5.64 -16.23 14.00
CA SER A 169 5.94 -15.82 12.63
C SER A 169 6.35 -16.98 11.69
N LEU A 170 6.02 -16.85 10.40
CA LEU A 170 6.39 -17.79 9.35
C LEU A 170 7.84 -17.62 8.87
N LEU A 171 8.44 -16.43 9.04
CA LEU A 171 9.77 -16.10 8.50
C LEU A 171 10.89 -17.08 8.92
N PRO A 172 11.00 -17.51 10.20
CA PRO A 172 12.03 -18.46 10.62
C PRO A 172 11.87 -19.88 10.07
N LYS A 173 10.79 -20.13 9.31
CA LYS A 173 10.39 -21.45 8.79
C LYS A 173 10.51 -21.55 7.27
N ILE A 174 10.96 -20.47 6.61
CA ILE A 174 11.22 -20.42 5.17
C ILE A 174 12.42 -21.34 4.87
N LYS A 175 12.17 -22.45 4.18
CA LYS A 175 13.15 -23.52 3.90
C LYS A 175 14.27 -23.03 2.96
N HIS A 176 13.95 -22.16 2.01
CA HIS A 176 14.87 -21.61 1.02
C HIS A 176 14.62 -20.10 0.85
N ILE A 177 15.70 -19.30 0.93
CA ILE A 177 15.68 -17.85 0.76
C ILE A 177 16.59 -17.52 -0.45
N PRO A 178 16.14 -16.77 -1.47
CA PRO A 178 16.95 -16.46 -2.65
C PRO A 178 18.20 -15.63 -2.32
N ASP A 179 19.32 -15.91 -3.01
CA ASP A 179 20.60 -15.22 -2.78
C ASP A 179 20.48 -13.68 -2.83
N GLY A 180 21.04 -13.01 -1.82
CA GLY A 180 21.00 -11.55 -1.69
C GLY A 180 19.71 -10.98 -1.08
N THR A 181 18.72 -11.81 -0.77
CA THR A 181 17.55 -11.45 0.04
C THR A 181 17.96 -11.24 1.49
N GLN A 182 17.76 -10.04 2.02
CA GLN A 182 17.88 -9.75 3.46
C GLN A 182 16.48 -9.67 4.06
N SER A 183 16.25 -10.33 5.19
CA SER A 183 14.99 -10.21 5.92
C SER A 183 15.16 -10.11 7.42
N GLU A 184 14.29 -9.35 8.08
CA GLU A 184 14.29 -9.17 9.54
C GLU A 184 12.86 -9.06 10.10
N ILE A 185 12.68 -9.54 11.34
CA ILE A 185 11.47 -9.33 12.14
C ILE A 185 11.81 -8.36 13.26
N VAL A 186 11.00 -7.34 13.44
CA VAL A 186 11.18 -6.30 14.46
C VAL A 186 9.94 -6.25 15.34
N GLU A 187 10.06 -6.67 16.59
CA GLU A 187 9.02 -6.45 17.58
C GLU A 187 9.00 -4.96 17.98
N HIS A 188 7.95 -4.24 17.61
CA HIS A 188 7.78 -2.85 17.97
C HIS A 188 6.32 -2.41 18.16
N ASP A 189 5.98 -2.10 19.41
CA ASP A 189 4.71 -1.49 19.80
C ASP A 189 4.75 0.04 19.57
N PHE A 190 4.14 0.49 18.47
CA PHE A 190 4.04 1.91 18.10
C PHE A 190 3.28 2.78 19.13
N SER A 191 2.63 2.22 20.16
CA SER A 191 2.11 3.02 21.28
C SER A 191 3.23 3.55 22.19
N ARG A 192 4.39 2.88 22.20
CA ARG A 192 5.51 3.18 23.12
C ARG A 192 6.43 4.31 22.63
N GLY A 193 6.46 4.56 21.32
CA GLY A 193 7.37 5.52 20.69
C GLY A 193 7.51 5.25 19.19
N PRO A 194 8.29 6.09 18.48
CA PRO A 194 8.50 6.01 17.04
C PRO A 194 9.52 4.94 16.66
N TRP A 195 9.42 4.42 15.43
CA TRP A 195 10.45 3.55 14.86
C TRP A 195 10.61 3.73 13.35
N TRP A 196 11.76 3.30 12.82
CA TRP A 196 12.12 3.23 11.40
C TRP A 196 13.38 2.36 11.16
N PRO A 197 13.50 1.67 10.01
CA PRO A 197 14.71 0.92 9.63
C PRO A 197 15.88 1.85 9.28
N SER A 198 17.11 1.32 9.21
CA SER A 198 18.31 2.13 8.92
C SER A 198 18.25 2.86 7.57
N ARG A 199 17.81 2.14 6.53
CA ARG A 199 17.74 2.56 5.13
C ARG A 199 16.34 2.95 4.70
N THR A 200 16.22 3.57 3.53
CA THR A 200 14.95 3.69 2.81
C THR A 200 14.58 2.40 2.08
N VAL A 201 13.29 2.28 1.75
CA VAL A 201 12.66 1.13 1.08
C VAL A 201 11.76 1.61 -0.06
N ASP A 202 11.44 0.74 -1.00
CA ASP A 202 10.55 1.10 -2.12
C ASP A 202 9.10 1.25 -1.65
N VAL A 203 8.64 0.33 -0.79
CA VAL A 203 7.24 0.26 -0.33
C VAL A 203 7.15 0.12 1.19
N VAL A 204 6.22 0.84 1.81
CA VAL A 204 5.54 0.38 3.03
C VAL A 204 4.25 -0.33 2.62
N TRP A 205 4.09 -1.58 3.07
CA TRP A 205 2.85 -2.35 2.99
C TRP A 205 2.22 -2.36 4.38
N CYS A 206 0.93 -2.04 4.46
CA CYS A 206 0.27 -1.73 5.74
C CYS A 206 -1.21 -2.09 5.64
N VAL A 207 -1.53 -3.39 5.78
CA VAL A 207 -2.89 -3.93 5.65
C VAL A 207 -3.39 -4.36 7.02
N GLU A 208 -4.60 -3.90 7.39
CA GLU A 208 -5.23 -4.01 8.71
C GLU A 208 -4.26 -3.66 9.85
N PHE A 209 -3.98 -2.36 9.97
CA PHE A 209 -3.08 -1.77 10.96
C PHE A 209 -3.49 -0.34 11.34
N THR A 210 -3.93 0.49 10.38
CA THR A 210 -4.17 1.93 10.62
C THR A 210 -5.39 2.19 11.51
N GLU A 211 -6.37 1.30 11.48
CA GLU A 211 -7.51 1.23 12.40
C GLU A 211 -7.12 0.76 13.80
N HIS A 212 -6.04 -0.01 13.95
CA HIS A 212 -5.59 -0.57 15.23
C HIS A 212 -4.70 0.39 16.04
N VAL A 213 -4.15 1.45 15.42
CA VAL A 213 -3.25 2.39 16.08
C VAL A 213 -3.86 3.81 16.17
N GLY A 214 -4.41 4.12 17.34
CA GLY A 214 -5.16 5.36 17.61
C GLY A 214 -4.42 6.67 17.31
N ARG A 215 -5.18 7.73 16.98
CA ARG A 215 -4.69 9.03 16.43
C ARG A 215 -3.46 9.62 17.11
N ASN A 216 -3.37 9.49 18.43
CA ASN A 216 -2.29 10.02 19.26
C ASN A 216 -0.93 9.34 19.02
N TYR A 217 -0.93 8.12 18.49
CA TYR A 217 0.27 7.35 18.15
C TYR A 217 0.65 7.42 16.66
N GLN A 218 -0.15 8.06 15.81
CA GLN A 218 0.16 8.19 14.37
C GLN A 218 1.57 8.74 14.09
N PRO A 219 2.10 9.76 14.80
CA PRO A 219 3.48 10.23 14.59
C PRO A 219 4.56 9.13 14.71
N ASN A 220 4.27 8.04 15.44
CA ASN A 220 5.20 6.95 15.70
C ASN A 220 5.30 5.95 14.54
N TYR A 221 4.20 5.63 13.85
CA TYR A 221 4.25 4.80 12.64
C TYR A 221 4.53 5.62 11.38
N LEU A 222 4.14 6.89 11.36
CA LEU A 222 4.47 7.80 10.25
C LEU A 222 5.98 7.97 10.07
N SER A 223 6.81 7.84 11.12
CA SER A 223 8.28 7.86 10.98
C SER A 223 8.82 6.65 10.20
N ALA A 224 8.16 5.49 10.26
CA ALA A 224 8.48 4.35 9.41
C ALA A 224 8.06 4.63 7.96
N TRP A 225 6.88 5.21 7.76
CA TRP A 225 6.36 5.57 6.42
C TRP A 225 7.24 6.62 5.72
N ARG A 226 7.92 7.50 6.48
CA ARG A 226 8.94 8.42 5.94
C ARG A 226 10.11 7.74 5.26
N LYS A 227 10.39 6.45 5.51
CA LYS A 227 11.47 5.68 4.85
C LYS A 227 11.05 5.06 3.51
N ALA A 228 9.77 4.98 3.18
CA ALA A 228 9.30 4.37 1.94
C ALA A 228 9.18 5.38 0.80
N ALA A 229 9.39 4.95 -0.46
CA ALA A 229 9.08 5.74 -1.66
C ALA A 229 7.58 5.78 -1.95
N LEU A 230 6.91 4.62 -1.81
CA LEU A 230 5.48 4.42 -1.96
C LEU A 230 4.88 3.85 -0.67
N ILE A 231 3.65 4.20 -0.36
CA ILE A 231 2.93 3.75 0.84
C ILE A 231 1.60 3.14 0.40
N PHE A 232 1.39 1.89 0.78
CA PHE A 232 0.21 1.09 0.51
C PHE A 232 -0.47 0.84 1.86
N MET A 233 -1.57 1.54 2.15
CA MET A 233 -2.31 1.38 3.41
C MET A 233 -3.77 0.98 3.18
N THR A 234 -4.29 -0.02 3.90
CA THR A 234 -5.75 -0.21 4.04
C THR A 234 -6.26 0.54 5.27
N HIS A 235 -7.58 0.68 5.33
CA HIS A 235 -8.28 1.15 6.52
C HIS A 235 -9.72 0.63 6.55
N SER A 236 -10.20 0.34 7.74
CA SER A 236 -11.55 -0.17 7.91
C SER A 236 -12.58 0.94 7.76
N TYR A 237 -13.73 0.55 7.24
CA TYR A 237 -14.97 1.33 7.27
C TYR A 237 -15.84 0.99 8.49
N TRP A 238 -15.46 -0.03 9.26
CA TRP A 238 -16.29 -0.63 10.30
C TRP A 238 -15.57 -0.67 11.65
N GLY A 239 -16.34 -0.51 12.73
CA GLY A 239 -15.87 -0.81 14.08
C GLY A 239 -15.76 -2.32 14.31
N GLY A 240 -14.88 -2.72 15.22
CA GLY A 240 -14.54 -4.10 15.51
C GLY A 240 -13.65 -4.22 16.75
N TRP A 241 -13.29 -5.44 17.13
CA TRP A 241 -12.32 -5.68 18.20
C TRP A 241 -10.96 -5.06 17.83
N HIS A 242 -10.35 -4.32 18.75
CA HIS A 242 -9.16 -3.48 18.52
C HIS A 242 -9.29 -2.38 17.41
N HIS A 243 -10.46 -2.09 16.83
CA HIS A 243 -10.59 -0.97 15.86
C HIS A 243 -10.80 0.35 16.61
N VAL A 244 -9.76 1.17 16.69
CA VAL A 244 -9.73 2.43 17.45
C VAL A 244 -9.70 3.69 16.57
N GLU A 245 -9.35 3.59 15.28
CA GLU A 245 -9.22 4.74 14.36
C GLU A 245 -9.90 4.51 13.00
N VAL A 246 -11.23 4.39 12.99
CA VAL A 246 -12.02 4.02 11.80
C VAL A 246 -12.52 5.27 11.04
N HIS A 247 -12.14 5.44 9.77
CA HIS A 247 -12.58 6.55 8.90
C HIS A 247 -12.65 6.13 7.42
N ALA A 248 -13.40 6.88 6.60
CA ALA A 248 -13.52 6.67 5.15
C ALA A 248 -12.39 7.37 4.35
N ASP A 249 -12.20 6.98 3.08
CA ASP A 249 -11.10 7.43 2.19
C ASP A 249 -10.80 8.94 2.28
N PRO A 250 -11.78 9.88 2.21
CA PRO A 250 -11.48 11.31 2.15
C PRO A 250 -10.80 11.84 3.42
N TRP A 251 -11.04 11.21 4.58
CA TRP A 251 -10.38 11.56 5.83
C TRP A 251 -8.91 11.14 5.80
N TRP A 252 -8.62 9.90 5.40
CA TRP A 252 -7.26 9.39 5.28
C TRP A 252 -6.46 10.14 4.21
N ILE A 253 -7.04 10.37 3.02
CA ILE A 253 -6.42 11.20 1.97
C ILE A 253 -6.05 12.58 2.53
N THR A 254 -6.99 13.27 3.18
CA THR A 254 -6.73 14.58 3.80
C THR A 254 -5.66 14.50 4.89
N ARG A 255 -5.72 13.48 5.76
CA ARG A 255 -4.81 13.29 6.89
C ARG A 255 -3.38 13.02 6.42
N MET A 256 -3.20 12.18 5.41
CA MET A 256 -1.91 11.79 4.86
C MET A 256 -1.31 12.90 3.98
N THR A 257 -2.13 13.62 3.20
CA THR A 257 -1.68 14.80 2.46
C THR A 257 -1.30 15.95 3.38
N ALA A 258 -1.98 16.14 4.52
CA ALA A 258 -1.55 17.07 5.56
C ALA A 258 -0.20 16.69 6.22
N MET A 259 0.23 15.43 6.09
CA MET A 259 1.58 14.97 6.47
C MET A 259 2.61 15.12 5.33
N GLY A 260 2.24 15.66 4.17
CA GLY A 260 3.14 15.88 3.04
C GLY A 260 3.40 14.67 2.14
N PHE A 261 2.57 13.62 2.21
CA PHE A 261 2.56 12.55 1.21
C PHE A 261 1.57 12.87 0.08
N VAL A 262 1.93 12.54 -1.16
CA VAL A 262 1.11 12.83 -2.35
C VAL A 262 0.18 11.65 -2.60
N TYR A 263 -1.13 11.85 -2.51
CA TYR A 263 -2.11 10.81 -2.85
C TYR A 263 -2.07 10.50 -4.35
N SER A 264 -2.09 9.21 -4.70
CA SER A 264 -2.15 8.74 -6.09
C SER A 264 -3.46 8.00 -6.34
N ASP A 265 -4.43 8.72 -6.91
CA ASP A 265 -5.72 8.18 -7.35
C ASP A 265 -5.53 7.06 -8.41
N LEU A 266 -4.61 7.28 -9.37
CA LEU A 266 -4.27 6.30 -10.41
C LEU A 266 -3.79 4.96 -9.81
N LEU A 267 -2.76 4.99 -8.95
CA LEU A 267 -2.25 3.77 -8.31
C LEU A 267 -3.28 3.17 -7.35
N THR A 268 -4.11 3.99 -6.70
CA THR A 268 -5.19 3.50 -5.83
C THR A 268 -6.23 2.70 -6.62
N GLN A 269 -6.68 3.22 -7.77
CA GLN A 269 -7.63 2.53 -8.63
C GLN A 269 -7.03 1.29 -9.29
N GLU A 270 -5.76 1.36 -9.73
CA GLU A 270 -5.03 0.24 -10.31
C GLU A 270 -4.88 -0.93 -9.32
N ILE A 271 -4.48 -0.66 -8.08
CA ILE A 271 -4.26 -1.68 -7.05
C ILE A 271 -5.57 -2.27 -6.53
N ARG A 272 -6.62 -1.45 -6.31
CA ARG A 272 -7.98 -1.94 -6.02
C ARG A 272 -8.54 -2.76 -7.18
N GLY A 273 -8.24 -2.39 -8.43
CA GLY A 273 -8.63 -3.16 -9.62
C GLY A 273 -7.90 -4.51 -9.72
N LYS A 274 -6.60 -4.53 -9.38
CA LYS A 274 -5.77 -5.74 -9.42
C LYS A 274 -6.28 -6.83 -8.49
N GLN A 275 -6.61 -6.50 -7.24
CA GLN A 275 -7.14 -7.49 -6.28
C GLN A 275 -8.38 -8.25 -6.79
N GLY A 276 -9.16 -7.70 -7.72
CA GLY A 276 -10.26 -8.42 -8.36
C GLY A 276 -9.84 -9.75 -9.01
N GLU A 277 -8.57 -9.88 -9.41
CA GLU A 277 -7.98 -11.11 -9.96
C GLU A 277 -7.80 -12.20 -8.88
N ASP A 278 -7.50 -11.82 -7.63
CA ASP A 278 -7.32 -12.73 -6.49
C ASP A 278 -8.62 -13.42 -6.05
N SER A 279 -9.80 -12.91 -6.46
CA SER A 279 -11.11 -13.54 -6.20
C SER A 279 -11.24 -14.98 -6.76
N THR A 280 -10.28 -15.41 -7.58
CA THR A 280 -10.18 -16.77 -8.14
C THR A 280 -9.19 -17.69 -7.40
N LEU A 281 -8.41 -17.17 -6.43
CA LEU A 281 -7.40 -17.94 -5.70
C LEU A 281 -8.01 -18.85 -4.63
N ILE A 282 -8.17 -20.13 -4.98
CA ILE A 282 -8.58 -21.16 -4.02
C ILE A 282 -7.39 -21.59 -3.16
N ILE A 283 -7.12 -20.83 -2.09
CA ILE A 283 -6.21 -21.27 -1.01
C ILE A 283 -6.92 -22.37 -0.22
N THR A 284 -6.75 -23.64 -0.62
CA THR A 284 -7.37 -24.77 0.05
C THR A 284 -6.82 -24.98 1.46
N ASN A 285 -7.71 -25.14 2.44
CA ASN A 285 -7.31 -25.57 3.78
C ASN A 285 -7.03 -27.10 3.75
N PRO A 286 -5.79 -27.59 3.95
CA PRO A 286 -5.50 -29.00 3.71
C PRO A 286 -6.05 -29.97 4.77
N ARG A 287 -6.75 -29.48 5.80
CA ARG A 287 -7.33 -30.34 6.85
C ARG A 287 -8.44 -31.28 6.37
N ASN A 288 -9.16 -30.92 5.30
CA ASN A 288 -10.31 -31.68 4.78
C ASN A 288 -10.45 -31.46 3.26
N GLU A 289 -10.32 -32.52 2.46
CA GLU A 289 -10.64 -32.48 1.01
C GLU A 289 -12.12 -32.12 0.74
N SER A 290 -12.99 -32.28 1.74
CA SER A 290 -14.41 -31.91 1.72
C SER A 290 -14.69 -30.44 2.04
N ASP A 291 -13.75 -29.70 2.64
CA ASP A 291 -13.87 -28.27 2.97
C ASP A 291 -13.05 -27.41 1.99
N GLN A 292 -13.24 -27.64 0.68
CA GLN A 292 -12.74 -26.76 -0.38
C GLN A 292 -13.50 -25.43 -0.39
N LYS A 293 -13.31 -24.62 0.65
CA LYS A 293 -13.83 -23.26 0.74
C LYS A 293 -12.94 -22.36 -0.11
N SER A 294 -13.51 -21.79 -1.17
CA SER A 294 -12.94 -20.62 -1.81
C SER A 294 -13.06 -19.44 -0.85
N PHE A 295 -11.93 -18.81 -0.54
CA PHE A 295 -11.86 -17.63 0.32
C PHE A 295 -11.95 -16.36 -0.53
N ASN A 296 -12.56 -15.30 0.00
CA ASN A 296 -12.61 -14.00 -0.66
C ASN A 296 -11.28 -13.25 -0.42
N THR A 297 -10.21 -13.75 -1.03
CA THR A 297 -8.85 -13.24 -0.75
C THR A 297 -8.69 -11.79 -1.19
N GLY A 298 -7.92 -11.02 -0.42
CA GLY A 298 -7.63 -9.61 -0.69
C GLY A 298 -8.78 -8.64 -0.39
N GLN A 299 -9.89 -9.08 0.21
CA GLN A 299 -11.04 -8.21 0.51
C GLN A 299 -10.65 -6.92 1.26
N HIS A 300 -9.63 -6.94 2.14
CA HIS A 300 -9.16 -5.75 2.86
C HIS A 300 -8.56 -4.70 1.92
N VAL A 301 -7.88 -5.14 0.86
CA VAL A 301 -7.24 -4.31 -0.18
C VAL A 301 -8.28 -3.51 -0.99
N MET A 302 -9.58 -3.83 -0.91
CA MET A 302 -10.65 -2.98 -1.45
C MET A 302 -10.66 -1.55 -0.86
N SER A 303 -10.13 -1.36 0.35
CA SER A 303 -9.95 -0.04 0.98
C SER A 303 -8.57 0.58 0.75
N MET A 304 -7.65 -0.11 0.07
CA MET A 304 -6.26 0.32 -0.15
C MET A 304 -6.17 1.76 -0.68
N LEU A 305 -5.33 2.60 -0.09
CA LEU A 305 -4.96 3.92 -0.57
C LEU A 305 -3.46 3.96 -0.83
N VAL A 306 -3.06 4.45 -2.01
CA VAL A 306 -1.65 4.55 -2.40
C VAL A 306 -1.17 6.00 -2.34
N PHE A 307 -0.07 6.24 -1.62
CA PHE A 307 0.59 7.53 -1.52
C PHE A 307 2.06 7.47 -1.95
N ILE A 308 2.57 8.57 -2.47
CA ILE A 308 3.97 8.76 -2.89
C ILE A 308 4.66 9.69 -1.89
N ASN A 309 5.85 9.31 -1.44
CA ASN A 309 6.74 10.10 -0.62
C ASN A 309 7.84 10.72 -1.50
N PRO A 310 7.70 11.98 -1.95
CA PRO A 310 8.64 12.57 -2.90
C PRO A 310 10.07 12.66 -2.36
N HIS A 311 10.27 12.73 -1.03
CA HIS A 311 11.59 12.81 -0.41
C HIS A 311 12.37 11.47 -0.39
N VAL A 312 11.72 10.37 -0.79
CA VAL A 312 12.35 9.05 -0.97
C VAL A 312 12.25 8.59 -2.42
N ALA A 313 11.10 8.76 -3.08
CA ALA A 313 10.91 8.38 -4.47
C ALA A 313 11.83 9.13 -5.45
N SER A 314 12.30 10.33 -5.12
CA SER A 314 13.23 11.09 -5.95
C SER A 314 14.72 10.73 -5.77
N ARG A 315 15.05 9.69 -4.99
CA ARG A 315 16.44 9.35 -4.65
C ARG A 315 17.05 8.34 -5.64
N PRO A 316 18.37 8.37 -5.89
CA PRO A 316 19.02 7.46 -6.84
C PRO A 316 18.81 5.97 -6.54
N GLU A 317 18.75 5.59 -5.26
CA GLU A 317 18.50 4.20 -4.83
C GLU A 317 17.10 3.67 -5.17
N HIS A 318 16.13 4.55 -5.48
CA HIS A 318 14.75 4.24 -5.88
C HIS A 318 14.45 4.58 -7.35
N ALA A 319 15.46 4.99 -8.14
CA ALA A 319 15.28 5.38 -9.54
C ALA A 319 14.87 4.23 -10.49
N HIS A 320 14.79 2.99 -9.97
CA HIS A 320 14.34 1.80 -10.69
C HIS A 320 12.81 1.56 -10.62
N LEU A 321 12.08 2.39 -9.87
CA LEU A 321 10.63 2.25 -9.71
C LEU A 321 9.88 2.72 -10.97
N PHE A 322 8.66 2.21 -11.14
CA PHE A 322 7.86 2.34 -12.37
C PHE A 322 8.62 1.72 -13.55
N ALA A 323 8.89 0.41 -13.45
CA ALA A 323 9.81 -0.36 -14.30
C ALA A 323 9.27 -0.69 -15.71
N GLU A 324 8.19 -0.03 -16.13
CA GLU A 324 7.67 -0.10 -17.49
C GLU A 324 8.71 0.39 -18.51
N HIS A 325 8.65 -0.12 -19.73
CA HIS A 325 9.65 0.20 -20.75
C HIS A 325 9.32 1.52 -21.46
N GLY A 326 10.31 2.41 -21.59
CA GLY A 326 10.10 3.73 -22.20
C GLY A 326 10.17 3.78 -23.72
N CYS A 327 10.59 2.72 -24.42
CA CYS A 327 10.77 2.76 -25.87
C CYS A 327 9.52 2.33 -26.64
N PHE A 328 9.12 3.19 -27.58
CA PHE A 328 7.92 3.08 -28.38
C PHE A 328 8.22 2.46 -29.75
N ASN A 329 7.50 1.40 -30.11
CA ASN A 329 7.63 0.70 -31.40
C ASN A 329 6.33 0.75 -32.22
N GLY A 330 5.76 1.96 -32.35
CA GLY A 330 4.55 2.21 -33.17
C GLY A 330 3.21 2.02 -32.46
N ASP A 331 3.18 1.36 -31.30
CA ASP A 331 1.97 1.16 -30.48
C ASP A 331 2.27 1.47 -29.00
N LEU A 332 1.39 2.25 -28.35
CA LEU A 332 1.49 2.59 -26.92
C LEU A 332 1.14 1.40 -26.02
N ASN A 333 0.45 0.38 -26.55
CA ASN A 333 0.14 -0.86 -25.85
C ASN A 333 1.28 -1.90 -25.97
N ASN A 334 2.33 -1.60 -26.73
CA ASN A 334 3.44 -2.50 -27.02
C ASN A 334 4.79 -1.78 -26.80
N LEU A 335 4.97 -1.29 -25.58
CA LEU A 335 6.22 -0.68 -25.12
C LEU A 335 7.30 -1.75 -24.97
N VAL A 336 8.49 -1.48 -25.52
CA VAL A 336 9.58 -2.45 -25.66
C VAL A 336 10.85 -1.99 -24.96
N GLU A 337 11.66 -2.96 -24.50
CA GLU A 337 12.95 -2.67 -23.87
C GLU A 337 13.88 -1.98 -24.88
N CYS A 338 14.29 -0.74 -24.56
CA CYS A 338 15.21 0.06 -25.37
C CYS A 338 16.50 -0.70 -25.71
N GLY A 339 17.09 -0.43 -26.87
CA GLY A 339 18.35 -1.05 -27.30
C GLY A 339 18.27 -2.56 -27.56
N LYS A 340 17.08 -3.16 -27.64
CA LYS A 340 16.88 -4.45 -28.32
C LYS A 340 16.88 -4.28 -29.84
N GLU A 341 17.07 -5.38 -30.56
CA GLU A 341 16.98 -5.43 -32.01
C GLU A 341 15.63 -4.85 -32.50
N GLY A 342 15.69 -3.89 -33.42
CA GLY A 342 14.52 -3.14 -33.89
C GLY A 342 14.09 -1.96 -33.01
N THR A 343 14.88 -1.56 -32.01
CA THR A 343 14.58 -0.40 -31.14
C THR A 343 15.77 0.54 -31.02
N ASP A 344 15.52 1.85 -31.03
CA ASP A 344 16.52 2.86 -30.74
C ASP A 344 16.79 2.98 -29.22
N GLY A 345 17.94 3.55 -28.85
CA GLY A 345 18.29 3.90 -27.47
C GLY A 345 19.26 2.93 -26.78
N THR A 346 19.39 3.10 -25.46
CA THR A 346 20.30 2.32 -24.60
C THR A 346 19.48 1.35 -23.74
N PRO A 347 19.88 0.07 -23.60
CA PRO A 347 19.17 -0.86 -22.74
C PRO A 347 19.25 -0.44 -21.27
N LEU A 348 18.14 -0.64 -20.55
CA LEU A 348 18.12 -0.46 -19.10
C LEU A 348 19.10 -1.44 -18.45
N PRO A 349 19.87 -1.02 -17.43
CA PRO A 349 20.71 -1.95 -16.68
C PRO A 349 19.83 -2.96 -15.93
N ASP A 350 20.33 -4.18 -15.71
CA ASP A 350 19.54 -5.21 -15.02
C ASP A 350 19.18 -4.83 -13.57
N SER A 351 19.88 -3.86 -12.98
CA SER A 351 19.51 -3.25 -11.69
C SER A 351 18.17 -2.48 -11.73
N PHE A 352 17.73 -2.03 -12.91
CA PHE A 352 16.45 -1.34 -13.10
C PHE A 352 15.29 -2.32 -13.37
N LYS A 353 15.55 -3.45 -14.04
CA LYS A 353 14.53 -4.44 -14.44
C LYS A 353 13.83 -5.10 -13.24
N PRO A 354 12.55 -5.53 -13.38
CA PRO A 354 11.83 -6.27 -12.34
C PRO A 354 12.55 -7.54 -11.86
N LEU A 355 12.18 -8.02 -10.67
CA LEU A 355 12.64 -9.31 -10.17
C LEU A 355 11.94 -10.44 -10.95
N LYS A 356 12.71 -11.48 -11.32
CA LYS A 356 12.17 -12.64 -12.04
C LYS A 356 11.53 -13.62 -11.05
N MET A 357 10.21 -13.50 -10.88
CA MET A 357 9.41 -14.47 -10.14
C MET A 357 9.24 -15.76 -10.95
N THR A 358 9.16 -16.91 -10.28
CA THR A 358 8.96 -18.22 -10.92
C THR A 358 7.85 -19.01 -10.21
N LYS A 359 7.28 -20.03 -10.86
CA LYS A 359 6.20 -20.84 -10.26
C LYS A 359 6.66 -21.57 -8.99
N GLU A 360 7.93 -21.93 -8.95
CA GLU A 360 8.55 -22.61 -7.81
C GLU A 360 8.60 -21.71 -6.56
N MET A 361 8.57 -20.38 -6.71
CA MET A 361 8.43 -19.42 -5.60
C MET A 361 7.00 -19.37 -5.07
N ASP A 362 5.99 -19.37 -5.96
CA ASP A 362 4.58 -19.50 -5.58
C ASP A 362 4.34 -20.82 -4.82
N ASP A 363 4.82 -21.93 -5.37
CA ASP A 363 4.65 -23.27 -4.80
C ASP A 363 5.28 -23.40 -3.40
N GLN A 364 6.50 -22.86 -3.21
CA GLN A 364 7.17 -22.82 -1.90
C GLN A 364 6.43 -21.98 -0.86
N TRP A 365 5.84 -20.86 -1.26
CA TRP A 365 5.04 -20.05 -0.34
C TRP A 365 3.71 -20.72 0.02
N ILE A 366 3.08 -21.43 -0.93
CA ILE A 366 1.90 -22.26 -0.65
C ILE A 366 2.25 -23.39 0.32
N GLU A 367 3.37 -24.10 0.12
CA GLU A 367 3.85 -25.14 1.05
C GLU A 367 4.06 -24.57 2.47
N LEU A 368 4.71 -23.40 2.58
CA LEU A 368 4.91 -22.71 3.86
C LEU A 368 3.60 -22.39 4.58
N LEU A 369 2.53 -22.02 3.85
CA LEU A 369 1.21 -21.81 4.43
C LEU A 369 0.56 -23.13 4.88
N GLN A 370 0.66 -24.19 4.07
CA GLN A 370 0.04 -25.48 4.39
C GLN A 370 0.58 -26.08 5.70
N ASP A 371 1.89 -25.97 5.93
CA ASP A 371 2.54 -26.43 7.17
C ASP A 371 2.08 -25.66 8.44
N HIS A 372 1.47 -24.48 8.32
CA HIS A 372 1.31 -23.54 9.45
C HIS A 372 -0.06 -22.88 9.65
N VAL A 373 -0.92 -22.84 8.63
CA VAL A 373 -2.34 -22.44 8.75
C VAL A 373 -3.15 -23.57 9.42
N ILE A 374 -2.61 -24.79 9.42
CA ILE A 374 -3.14 -25.94 10.14
C ILE A 374 -2.71 -25.85 11.62
N TYR A 375 -3.66 -25.50 12.50
CA TYR A 375 -3.48 -25.70 13.94
C TYR A 375 -3.08 -27.16 14.25
N PRO A 376 -2.41 -27.44 15.39
CA PRO A 376 -2.43 -28.78 15.97
C PRO A 376 -3.88 -29.28 16.16
N LYS A 377 -4.07 -30.61 16.21
CA LYS A 377 -5.24 -31.14 16.93
C LYS A 377 -4.94 -30.96 18.42
N GLY A 378 -5.87 -30.34 19.14
CA GLY A 378 -5.98 -30.47 20.60
C GLY A 378 -6.60 -31.82 20.96
#